data_AF-A0A351NZ69-F1
#
_entry.id   AF-A0A351NZ69-F1
#
_cell.length_a   1.000
_cell.length_b   1.000
_cell.length_c   1.000
_cell.angle_alpha   90.00
_cell.angle_beta   90.00
_cell.angle_gamma   90.00
#
_symmetry.space_group_name_H-M   'P 1'
#
loop_
_entity.id
_entity.type
_entity.pdbx_description
1 polymer ?
#
loop_
_entity_poly.entity_id
_entity_poly.type
_entity_poly.pdbx_seq_one_letter_code
_entity_poly.pdbx_strand_id
1 'polypeptide(L)'
;MSVASAHPAPLEGQEFSQVKLWAWIGAFWYVFIAYTIATWIGEGAATFVNPGDDIPAMETLIWIITMDILGPICAVWVIIRVIVMPKLKSGSFSSDGLLVIAFFFMFWQDPLLAYSAPWFLYNSLHFNLGNWVEFVPGALSPNSRFISEPLLTWSTAYIFFMFWPVVFVCWAMKKWKNYRPHAGVLSLLAAAFLAGFTFDIIMELIFLHTGGYAYIGSIQNASLFGGQIWQFPLYEIFLWGGTWGLCGAFRYFKDDKGYMFCERGVDKLQMTAGKKTFIRFLAISGLMQTIMMFWYNAPMQWFGTHGDAFPEGVPSYLMNGICGEGTQYACPAPSIPLPRGADSISVGPDLQVHFGKLPAEDVFYQEITN
;
A
#
# COMPACT_ATOMS: atom_id res chain seq x y z
N MET A 1 -55.84 13.64 -20.89
CA MET A 1 -55.51 13.84 -19.46
C MET A 1 -54.03 13.53 -19.29
N SER A 2 -53.22 14.58 -19.09
CA SER A 2 -51.77 14.46 -18.89
C SER A 2 -51.53 14.14 -17.42
N VAL A 3 -50.92 12.99 -17.12
CA VAL A 3 -50.46 12.66 -15.78
C VAL A 3 -49.11 13.34 -15.61
N ALA A 4 -49.12 14.49 -14.93
CA ALA A 4 -47.91 15.15 -14.49
C ALA A 4 -47.14 14.22 -13.56
N SER A 5 -45.93 13.80 -13.98
CA SER A 5 -44.98 13.11 -13.11
C SER A 5 -44.55 14.10 -12.02
N ALA A 6 -45.09 13.95 -10.81
CA ALA A 6 -44.61 14.68 -9.65
C ALA A 6 -43.15 14.27 -9.42
N HIS A 7 -42.21 15.15 -9.75
CA HIS A 7 -40.85 15.03 -9.26
C HIS A 7 -40.89 15.11 -7.73
N PRO A 8 -40.26 14.19 -7.00
CA PRO A 8 -40.14 14.34 -5.56
C PRO A 8 -39.42 15.65 -5.27
N ALA A 9 -40.06 16.51 -4.45
CA ALA A 9 -39.46 17.74 -3.99
C ALA A 9 -38.11 17.43 -3.31
N PRO A 10 -37.04 18.20 -3.57
CA PRO A 10 -35.78 18.00 -2.87
C PRO A 10 -36.05 18.17 -1.37
N LEU A 11 -35.68 17.16 -0.59
CA LEU A 11 -35.71 17.24 0.87
C LEU A 11 -34.79 18.42 1.27
N GLU A 12 -35.38 19.54 1.69
CA GLU A 12 -34.69 20.66 2.32
C GLU A 12 -34.16 20.22 3.70
N GLY A 13 -33.12 19.39 3.68
CA GLY A 13 -32.13 19.30 4.74
C GLY A 13 -30.83 19.81 4.15
N GLN A 14 -30.00 20.52 4.94
CA GLN A 14 -28.64 20.85 4.51
C GLN A 14 -27.97 19.56 4.00
N GLU A 15 -27.84 19.42 2.68
CA GLU A 15 -27.15 18.27 2.09
C GLU A 15 -25.78 18.20 2.75
N PHE A 16 -25.56 17.16 3.55
CA PHE A 16 -24.26 16.93 4.15
C PHE A 16 -23.27 16.83 3.00
N SER A 17 -22.45 17.87 2.86
CA SER A 17 -21.60 18.04 1.69
C SER A 17 -20.64 16.85 1.64
N GLN A 18 -20.79 15.99 0.64
CA GLN A 18 -20.01 14.77 0.46
C GLN A 18 -18.50 15.00 0.63
N VAL A 19 -17.98 16.12 0.13
CA VAL A 19 -16.57 16.51 0.33
C VAL A 19 -16.16 16.68 1.80
N LYS A 20 -17.06 17.14 2.68
CA LYS A 20 -16.78 17.25 4.12
C LYS A 20 -16.64 15.88 4.77
N LEU A 21 -17.46 14.90 4.37
CA LEU A 21 -17.35 13.52 4.87
C LEU A 21 -15.96 12.95 4.57
N TRP A 22 -15.60 12.96 3.30
CA TRP A 22 -14.34 12.41 2.84
C TRP A 22 -13.15 13.20 3.39
N ALA A 23 -13.28 14.53 3.55
CA ALA A 23 -12.25 15.33 4.19
C ALA A 23 -12.04 14.98 5.67
N TRP A 24 -13.11 14.67 6.41
CA TRP A 24 -12.98 14.16 7.78
C TRP A 24 -12.31 12.80 7.84
N ILE A 25 -12.68 11.88 6.92
CA ILE A 25 -12.02 10.57 6.80
C ILE A 25 -10.53 10.74 6.46
N GLY A 26 -10.19 11.63 5.53
CA GLY A 26 -8.80 11.94 5.21
C GLY A 26 -8.05 12.54 6.38
N ALA A 27 -8.66 13.48 7.12
CA ALA A 27 -8.06 14.05 8.32
C ALA A 27 -7.79 12.97 9.38
N PHE A 28 -8.72 12.04 9.58
CA PHE A 28 -8.53 10.87 10.45
C PHE A 28 -7.30 10.06 10.02
N TRP A 29 -7.18 9.73 8.74
CA TRP A 29 -5.99 9.02 8.23
C TRP A 29 -4.70 9.79 8.48
N TYR A 30 -4.66 11.10 8.25
CA TYR A 30 -3.45 11.89 8.49
C TYR A 30 -3.07 11.99 9.97
N VAL A 31 -4.04 12.04 10.88
CA VAL A 31 -3.75 11.94 12.32
C VAL A 31 -3.13 10.59 12.65
N PHE A 32 -3.66 9.51 12.08
CA PHE A 32 -3.16 8.16 12.30
C PHE A 32 -1.76 7.92 11.71
N ILE A 33 -1.51 8.43 10.50
CA ILE A 33 -0.18 8.44 9.87
C ILE A 33 0.79 9.21 10.75
N ALA A 34 0.43 10.44 11.15
CA ALA A 34 1.29 11.28 11.96
C ALA A 34 1.62 10.63 13.30
N TYR A 35 0.64 10.03 13.98
CA TYR A 35 0.85 9.27 15.20
C TYR A 35 1.85 8.13 14.98
N THR A 36 1.59 7.25 14.01
CA THR A 36 2.38 6.04 13.78
C THR A 36 3.84 6.37 13.42
N ILE A 37 4.03 7.30 12.48
CA ILE A 37 5.36 7.72 12.03
C ILE A 37 6.10 8.49 13.12
N ALA A 38 5.42 9.37 13.87
CA ALA A 38 6.05 10.11 14.95
C ALA A 38 6.47 9.20 16.11
N THR A 39 5.68 8.18 16.45
CA THR A 39 6.05 7.19 17.46
C THR A 39 7.26 6.37 17.01
N TRP A 40 7.25 5.87 15.77
CA TRP A 40 8.38 5.11 15.20
C TRP A 40 9.70 5.89 15.26
N ILE A 41 9.69 7.18 14.88
CA ILE A 41 10.87 8.04 14.96
C ILE A 41 11.19 8.40 16.42
N GLY A 42 10.17 8.76 17.21
CA GLY A 42 10.31 9.24 18.58
C GLY A 42 10.85 8.19 19.56
N GLU A 43 10.54 6.91 19.32
CA GLU A 43 11.08 5.77 20.08
C GLU A 43 12.46 5.32 19.57
N GLY A 44 12.99 5.95 18.51
CA GLY A 44 14.31 5.62 17.97
C GLY A 44 14.36 4.31 17.18
N ALA A 45 13.20 3.81 16.73
CA ALA A 45 13.09 2.55 15.99
C ALA A 45 13.31 2.69 14.47
N ALA A 46 13.55 3.91 13.99
CA ALA A 46 13.94 4.17 12.61
C ALA A 46 15.44 3.89 12.41
N THR A 47 15.81 2.61 12.32
CA THR A 47 17.20 2.14 12.23
C THR A 47 17.40 1.21 11.04
N PHE A 48 18.60 1.20 10.48
CA PHE A 48 18.93 0.32 9.36
C PHE A 48 18.75 -1.16 9.76
N VAL A 49 18.06 -1.91 8.90
CA VAL A 49 17.97 -3.37 9.02
C VAL A 49 19.21 -3.99 8.39
N ASN A 50 19.85 -4.91 9.11
CA ASN A 50 21.02 -5.64 8.63
C ASN A 50 20.57 -6.71 7.59
N PRO A 51 21.10 -6.71 6.36
CA PRO A 51 20.77 -7.72 5.35
C PRO A 51 21.35 -9.12 5.64
N GLY A 52 22.21 -9.27 6.65
CA GLY A 52 22.86 -10.53 6.98
C GLY A 52 23.97 -10.89 5.99
N ASP A 53 24.38 -12.17 6.01
CA ASP A 53 25.61 -12.62 5.37
C ASP A 53 25.43 -13.20 3.96
N ASP A 54 24.18 -13.47 3.54
CA ASP A 54 23.94 -14.04 2.21
C ASP A 54 24.27 -13.05 1.11
N ILE A 55 25.06 -13.52 0.13
CA ILE A 55 25.47 -12.70 -1.02
C ILE A 55 24.34 -12.69 -2.05
N PRO A 56 23.77 -11.52 -2.41
CA PRO A 56 22.73 -11.44 -3.42
C PRO A 56 23.28 -11.75 -4.82
N ALA A 57 22.39 -12.24 -5.68
CA ALA A 57 22.68 -12.32 -7.10
C ALA A 57 22.98 -10.92 -7.67
N MET A 58 23.91 -10.84 -8.63
CA MET A 58 24.32 -9.57 -9.22
C MET A 58 23.13 -8.84 -9.87
N GLU A 59 22.22 -9.61 -10.48
CA GLU A 59 21.01 -9.08 -11.12
C GLU A 59 20.07 -8.42 -10.09
N THR A 60 19.90 -9.03 -8.92
CA THR A 60 19.12 -8.47 -7.81
C THR A 60 19.74 -7.17 -7.31
N LEU A 61 21.06 -7.15 -7.10
CA LEU A 61 21.75 -5.92 -6.65
C LEU A 61 21.61 -4.78 -7.68
N ILE A 62 21.82 -5.07 -8.96
CA ILE A 62 21.64 -4.09 -10.05
C ILE A 62 20.21 -3.58 -10.06
N TRP A 63 19.21 -4.46 -9.92
CA TRP A 63 17.81 -4.08 -9.89
C TRP A 63 17.49 -3.14 -8.73
N ILE A 64 17.94 -3.46 -7.52
CA ILE A 64 17.70 -2.68 -6.31
C ILE A 64 18.29 -1.28 -6.43
N ILE A 65 19.57 -1.18 -6.83
CA ILE A 65 20.24 0.11 -7.06
C ILE A 65 19.51 0.90 -8.15
N THR A 66 19.08 0.22 -9.22
CA THR A 66 18.33 0.86 -10.30
C THR A 66 17.02 1.46 -9.80
N MET A 67 16.27 0.74 -8.96
CA MET A 67 15.01 1.24 -8.40
C MET A 67 15.21 2.38 -7.41
N ASP A 68 16.22 2.30 -6.53
CA ASP A 68 16.53 3.35 -5.55
C ASP A 68 16.97 4.66 -6.20
N ILE A 69 17.53 4.60 -7.42
CA ILE A 69 17.93 5.80 -8.19
C ILE A 69 16.81 6.27 -9.13
N LEU A 70 16.24 5.36 -9.93
CA LEU A 70 15.24 5.73 -10.93
C LEU A 70 13.90 6.11 -10.31
N GLY A 71 13.51 5.49 -9.19
CA GLY A 71 12.27 5.80 -8.47
C GLY A 71 12.15 7.29 -8.14
N PRO A 72 13.12 7.88 -7.40
CA PRO A 72 13.14 9.31 -7.11
C PRO A 72 13.14 10.19 -8.37
N ILE A 73 13.89 9.82 -9.41
CA ILE A 73 13.94 10.57 -10.69
C ILE A 73 12.55 10.59 -11.35
N CYS A 74 11.90 9.43 -11.45
CA CYS A 74 10.56 9.29 -12.00
C CYS A 74 9.51 10.04 -11.17
N ALA A 75 9.61 9.98 -9.84
CA ALA A 75 8.73 10.72 -8.94
C ALA A 75 8.86 12.23 -9.11
N VAL A 76 10.09 12.77 -9.16
CA VAL A 76 10.33 14.20 -9.42
C VAL A 76 9.75 14.60 -10.77
N TRP A 77 9.94 13.78 -11.80
CA TRP A 77 9.36 14.03 -13.12
C TRP A 77 7.82 14.08 -13.07
N VAL A 78 7.16 13.12 -12.40
CA VAL A 78 5.70 13.12 -12.23
C VAL A 78 5.23 14.34 -11.44
N ILE A 79 5.90 14.71 -10.35
CA ILE A 79 5.59 15.91 -9.57
C ILE A 79 5.66 17.16 -10.45
N ILE A 80 6.73 17.33 -11.23
CA ILE A 80 6.89 18.48 -12.12
C ILE A 80 5.74 18.51 -13.15
N ARG A 81 5.46 17.37 -13.79
CA ARG A 81 4.51 17.29 -14.91
C ARG A 81 3.04 17.38 -14.50
N VAL A 82 2.68 16.80 -13.35
CA VAL A 82 1.28 16.65 -12.91
C VAL A 82 0.89 17.67 -11.85
N ILE A 83 1.84 18.13 -11.03
CA ILE A 83 1.58 19.08 -9.95
C ILE A 83 2.08 20.47 -10.33
N VAL A 84 3.40 20.64 -10.57
CA VAL A 84 4.03 21.96 -10.68
C VAL A 84 3.60 22.69 -11.96
N MET A 85 3.79 22.07 -13.13
CA MET A 85 3.47 22.72 -14.41
C MET A 85 1.98 23.07 -14.55
N PRO A 86 1.02 22.19 -14.21
CA PRO A 86 -0.39 22.54 -14.28
C PRO A 86 -0.78 23.63 -13.27
N LYS A 87 -0.20 23.63 -12.07
CA LYS A 87 -0.40 24.69 -11.08
C LYS A 87 0.12 26.04 -11.57
N LEU A 88 1.30 26.09 -12.16
CA LEU A 88 1.87 27.33 -12.72
C LEU A 88 1.03 27.88 -13.88
N LYS A 89 0.46 27.01 -14.72
CA LYS A 89 -0.37 27.41 -15.86
C LYS A 89 -1.78 27.86 -15.47
N SER A 90 -2.41 27.18 -14.49
CA SER A 90 -3.81 27.41 -14.13
C SER A 90 -4.01 28.22 -12.85
N GLY A 91 -2.95 28.44 -12.07
CA GLY A 91 -3.00 29.08 -10.75
C GLY A 91 -3.63 28.22 -9.64
N SER A 92 -4.08 27.01 -9.94
CA SER A 92 -4.78 26.13 -8.98
C SER A 92 -4.32 24.67 -9.09
N PHE A 93 -4.53 23.89 -8.03
CA PHE A 93 -4.25 22.46 -8.05
C PHE A 93 -5.41 21.69 -8.70
N SER A 94 -5.07 20.91 -9.74
CA SER A 94 -5.98 19.97 -10.37
C SER A 94 -6.26 18.77 -9.45
N SER A 95 -7.37 18.05 -9.69
CA SER A 95 -7.65 16.80 -8.95
C SER A 95 -6.54 15.76 -9.14
N ASP A 96 -5.92 15.71 -10.32
CA ASP A 96 -4.79 14.80 -10.58
C ASP A 96 -3.56 15.20 -9.78
N GLY A 97 -3.27 16.50 -9.64
CA GLY A 97 -2.15 16.97 -8.82
C GLY A 97 -2.36 16.64 -7.34
N LEU A 98 -3.58 16.79 -6.82
CA LEU A 98 -3.91 16.39 -5.45
C LEU A 98 -3.92 14.88 -5.27
N LEU A 99 -4.34 14.12 -6.27
CA LEU A 99 -4.32 12.66 -6.27
C LEU A 99 -2.90 12.11 -6.18
N VAL A 100 -1.94 12.69 -6.90
CA VAL A 100 -0.52 12.28 -6.79
C VAL A 100 0.02 12.51 -5.37
N ILE A 101 -0.34 13.62 -4.72
CA ILE A 101 0.05 13.87 -3.32
C ILE A 101 -0.63 12.87 -2.40
N ALA A 102 -1.91 12.56 -2.62
CA ALA A 102 -2.61 11.54 -1.85
C ALA A 102 -1.97 10.15 -1.99
N PHE A 103 -1.57 9.77 -3.21
CA PHE A 103 -0.88 8.51 -3.49
C PHE A 103 0.48 8.42 -2.81
N PHE A 104 1.27 9.50 -2.79
CA PHE A 104 2.50 9.53 -1.99
C PHE A 104 2.21 9.09 -0.55
N PHE A 105 1.21 9.68 0.10
CA PHE A 105 0.84 9.31 1.47
C PHE A 105 0.14 7.95 1.61
N MET A 106 -0.10 7.18 0.55
CA MET A 106 -0.61 5.81 0.69
C MET A 106 0.48 4.83 1.09
N PHE A 107 1.75 5.13 0.84
CA PHE A 107 2.88 4.24 1.11
C PHE A 107 2.93 3.78 2.58
N TRP A 108 2.45 4.61 3.52
CA TRP A 108 2.47 4.23 4.93
C TRP A 108 1.67 2.94 5.24
N GLN A 109 0.72 2.61 4.36
CA GLN A 109 -0.13 1.42 4.52
C GLN A 109 0.53 0.13 4.02
N ASP A 110 1.64 0.23 3.31
CA ASP A 110 2.25 -0.87 2.59
C ASP A 110 2.80 -1.96 3.52
N PRO A 111 3.62 -1.65 4.55
CA PRO A 111 4.11 -2.68 5.46
C PRO A 111 3.01 -3.22 6.37
N LEU A 112 1.79 -2.63 6.38
CA LEU A 112 0.67 -3.15 7.16
C LEU A 112 0.28 -4.57 6.76
N LEU A 113 0.73 -5.07 5.60
CA LEU A 113 0.64 -6.49 5.24
C LEU A 113 1.15 -7.38 6.38
N ALA A 114 2.16 -6.94 7.13
CA ALA A 114 2.70 -7.67 8.27
C ALA A 114 2.03 -7.38 9.62
N TYR A 115 0.84 -6.78 9.66
CA TYR A 115 0.16 -6.44 10.92
C TYR A 115 -0.17 -7.68 11.78
N SER A 116 -0.63 -8.77 11.15
CA SER A 116 -1.00 -10.02 11.84
C SER A 116 0.16 -11.01 12.00
N ALA A 117 0.93 -11.22 10.94
CA ALA A 117 2.14 -12.03 10.90
C ALA A 117 2.99 -11.61 9.69
N PRO A 118 4.31 -11.90 9.67
CA PRO A 118 5.10 -11.69 8.47
C PRO A 118 4.72 -12.75 7.42
N TRP A 119 4.23 -12.34 6.27
CA TRP A 119 3.99 -13.23 5.11
C TRP A 119 4.43 -12.59 3.79
N PHE A 120 4.79 -11.31 3.83
CA PHE A 120 5.33 -10.52 2.74
C PHE A 120 6.58 -9.79 3.26
N LEU A 121 7.71 -9.96 2.59
CA LEU A 121 8.99 -9.37 3.00
C LEU A 121 9.62 -8.55 1.89
N TYR A 122 10.21 -7.43 2.29
CA TYR A 122 11.05 -6.60 1.45
C TYR A 122 12.51 -7.01 1.51
N ASN A 123 13.25 -6.69 0.44
CA ASN A 123 14.68 -6.84 0.40
C ASN A 123 15.39 -5.68 1.12
N SER A 124 16.17 -6.00 2.15
CA SER A 124 16.87 -5.01 2.99
C SER A 124 18.10 -4.38 2.35
N LEU A 125 18.49 -4.82 1.16
CA LEU A 125 19.51 -4.13 0.36
C LEU A 125 19.03 -2.78 -0.16
N HIS A 126 17.72 -2.53 -0.21
CA HIS A 126 17.19 -1.19 -0.44
C HIS A 126 17.54 -0.25 0.71
N PHE A 127 17.65 1.04 0.42
CA PHE A 127 17.69 2.04 1.49
C PHE A 127 16.42 1.98 2.35
N ASN A 128 16.55 1.56 3.60
CA ASN A 128 15.46 1.36 4.55
C ASN A 128 15.89 1.76 5.98
N LEU A 129 14.91 2.01 6.84
CA LEU A 129 15.12 2.25 8.27
C LEU A 129 14.22 1.32 9.10
N GLY A 130 13.97 0.10 8.61
CA GLY A 130 12.90 -0.75 9.10
C GLY A 130 11.53 -0.18 8.71
N ASN A 131 10.52 -0.40 9.55
CA ASN A 131 9.17 0.13 9.33
C ASN A 131 8.45 0.43 10.66
N TRP A 132 7.24 0.96 10.54
CA TRP A 132 6.44 1.49 11.65
C TRP A 132 5.29 0.58 12.10
N VAL A 133 5.15 -0.65 11.56
CA VAL A 133 3.98 -1.52 11.80
C VAL A 133 3.79 -1.86 13.27
N GLU A 134 4.88 -2.06 14.02
CA GLU A 134 4.85 -2.39 15.45
C GLU A 134 4.17 -1.27 16.28
N PHE A 135 4.22 -0.03 15.80
CA PHE A 135 3.63 1.15 16.44
C PHE A 135 2.18 1.39 16.00
N VAL A 136 1.64 0.59 15.08
CA VAL A 136 0.24 0.66 14.67
C VAL A 136 -0.61 0.05 15.78
N PRO A 137 -1.63 0.77 16.29
CA PRO A 137 -2.51 0.24 17.33
C PRO A 137 -3.07 -1.15 17.01
N GLY A 138 -2.80 -2.09 17.92
CA GLY A 138 -3.27 -3.47 17.84
C GLY A 138 -2.42 -4.41 16.97
N ALA A 139 -1.26 -3.97 16.47
CA ALA A 139 -0.34 -4.83 15.74
C ALA A 139 -0.01 -6.10 16.54
N LEU A 140 -0.01 -7.25 15.85
CA LEU A 140 0.11 -8.58 16.47
C LEU A 140 1.48 -9.20 16.20
N SER A 141 2.01 -8.96 15.00
CA SER A 141 3.24 -9.55 14.50
C SER A 141 4.46 -9.08 15.31
N PRO A 142 5.20 -9.98 15.97
CA PRO A 142 6.43 -9.63 16.66
C PRO A 142 7.51 -9.30 15.64
N ASN A 143 8.50 -8.51 16.06
CA ASN A 143 9.65 -8.18 15.22
C ASN A 143 9.29 -7.52 13.88
N SER A 144 8.05 -7.05 13.71
CA SER A 144 7.60 -6.51 12.43
C SER A 144 8.47 -5.34 12.01
N ARG A 145 9.05 -4.57 12.96
CA ARG A 145 10.00 -3.48 12.72
C ARG A 145 11.20 -3.83 11.82
N PHE A 146 11.60 -5.10 11.77
CA PHE A 146 12.71 -5.57 10.93
C PHE A 146 12.32 -5.82 9.47
N ILE A 147 11.03 -5.69 9.12
CA ILE A 147 10.65 -5.61 7.71
C ILE A 147 11.24 -4.31 7.13
N SER A 148 12.12 -4.48 6.16
CA SER A 148 13.00 -3.44 5.68
C SER A 148 12.32 -2.58 4.61
N GLU A 149 11.32 -1.79 4.97
CA GLU A 149 10.54 -0.94 4.05
C GLU A 149 11.47 -0.10 3.14
N PRO A 150 11.49 -0.36 1.81
CA PRO A 150 12.31 0.40 0.87
C PRO A 150 11.88 1.87 0.74
N LEU A 151 12.42 2.73 1.60
CA LEU A 151 12.00 4.12 1.72
C LEU A 151 12.24 4.92 0.43
N LEU A 152 13.35 4.70 -0.28
CA LEU A 152 13.60 5.39 -1.55
C LEU A 152 12.75 4.81 -2.68
N THR A 153 12.76 3.49 -2.86
CA THR A 153 12.02 2.84 -3.93
C THR A 153 10.51 2.99 -3.76
N TRP A 154 9.91 2.56 -2.64
CA TRP A 154 8.46 2.51 -2.54
C TRP A 154 7.81 3.85 -2.26
N SER A 155 8.35 4.69 -1.35
CA SER A 155 7.73 6.01 -1.13
C SER A 155 7.68 6.86 -2.40
N THR A 156 8.68 6.72 -3.28
CA THR A 156 8.70 7.40 -4.59
C THR A 156 7.91 6.65 -5.64
N ALA A 157 7.92 5.31 -5.65
CA ALA A 157 7.04 4.47 -6.47
C ALA A 157 5.58 4.84 -6.30
N TYR A 158 5.10 5.05 -5.08
CA TYR A 158 3.71 5.42 -4.84
C TYR A 158 3.29 6.71 -5.59
N ILE A 159 4.22 7.59 -5.98
CA ILE A 159 3.92 8.76 -6.81
C ILE A 159 3.64 8.37 -8.27
N PHE A 160 4.42 7.45 -8.84
CA PHE A 160 4.34 7.12 -10.28
C PHE A 160 3.74 5.74 -10.57
N PHE A 161 4.10 4.70 -9.80
CA PHE A 161 3.51 3.36 -9.87
C PHE A 161 2.09 3.27 -9.32
N MET A 162 1.58 4.24 -8.55
CA MET A 162 0.11 4.34 -8.38
C MET A 162 -0.54 5.17 -9.49
N PHE A 163 0.12 6.25 -9.93
CA PHE A 163 -0.49 7.18 -10.87
C PHE A 163 -0.58 6.63 -12.30
N TRP A 164 0.47 5.98 -12.81
CA TRP A 164 0.50 5.46 -14.18
C TRP A 164 -0.50 4.32 -14.41
N PRO A 165 -0.64 3.31 -13.53
CA PRO A 165 -1.68 2.29 -13.69
C PRO A 165 -3.07 2.90 -13.67
N VAL A 166 -3.31 3.87 -12.80
CA VAL A 166 -4.58 4.60 -12.74
C VAL A 166 -4.86 5.37 -14.04
N VAL A 167 -3.84 5.98 -14.66
CA VAL A 167 -3.95 6.60 -15.99
C VAL A 167 -4.19 5.54 -17.08
N PHE A 168 -3.51 4.40 -17.02
CA PHE A 168 -3.69 3.28 -17.94
C PHE A 168 -5.09 2.68 -17.86
N VAL A 169 -5.62 2.48 -16.65
CA VAL A 169 -7.00 2.08 -16.39
C VAL A 169 -7.98 3.08 -17.01
N CYS A 170 -7.78 4.38 -16.79
CA CYS A 170 -8.61 5.41 -17.43
C CYS A 170 -8.55 5.36 -18.96
N TRP A 171 -7.37 5.10 -19.53
CA TRP A 171 -7.19 4.92 -20.97
C TRP A 171 -7.95 3.69 -21.48
N ALA A 172 -7.87 2.56 -20.77
CA ALA A 172 -8.56 1.32 -21.12
C ALA A 172 -10.09 1.50 -21.08
N MET A 173 -10.61 2.15 -20.03
CA MET A 173 -12.04 2.49 -19.92
C MET A 173 -12.48 3.39 -21.08
N LYS A 174 -11.70 4.43 -21.42
CA LYS A 174 -11.99 5.33 -22.55
C LYS A 174 -11.99 4.58 -23.88
N LYS A 175 -10.99 3.72 -24.10
CA LYS A 175 -10.88 2.90 -25.32
C LYS A 175 -12.06 1.95 -25.44
N TRP A 176 -12.47 1.32 -24.34
CA TRP A 176 -13.63 0.44 -24.30
C TRP A 176 -14.94 1.19 -24.56
N LYS A 177 -15.14 2.37 -23.97
CA LYS A 177 -16.31 3.22 -24.22
C LYS A 177 -16.40 3.66 -25.69
N ASN A 178 -15.28 3.96 -26.32
CA ASN A 178 -15.24 4.31 -27.75
C ASN A 178 -15.58 3.11 -28.65
N TYR A 179 -15.14 1.91 -28.26
CA TYR A 179 -15.46 0.67 -28.98
C TYR A 179 -16.92 0.24 -28.78
N ARG A 180 -17.45 0.40 -27.57
CA ARG A 180 -18.83 0.09 -27.17
C ARG A 180 -19.50 1.34 -26.58
N PRO A 181 -20.06 2.25 -27.40
CA PRO A 181 -20.67 3.50 -26.94
C PRO A 181 -21.80 3.30 -25.92
N HIS A 182 -22.55 2.20 -26.03
CA HIS A 182 -23.62 1.83 -25.09
C HIS A 182 -23.13 1.10 -23.83
N ALA A 183 -21.81 0.98 -23.60
CA ALA A 183 -21.28 0.38 -22.38
C ALA A 183 -21.77 1.15 -21.14
N GLY A 184 -22.50 0.44 -20.28
CA GLY A 184 -22.94 0.94 -18.97
C GLY A 184 -21.79 0.97 -17.95
N VAL A 185 -22.10 1.47 -16.74
CA VAL A 185 -21.11 1.62 -15.65
C VAL A 185 -20.43 0.29 -15.31
N LEU A 186 -21.20 -0.81 -15.19
CA LEU A 186 -20.63 -2.12 -14.86
C LEU A 186 -19.63 -2.61 -15.92
N SER A 187 -19.89 -2.34 -17.19
CA SER A 187 -18.97 -2.72 -18.28
C SER A 187 -17.68 -1.89 -18.24
N LEU A 188 -17.75 -0.63 -17.84
CA LEU A 188 -16.58 0.22 -17.65
C LEU A 188 -15.79 -0.17 -16.40
N LEU A 189 -16.46 -0.56 -15.32
CA LEU A 189 -15.81 -1.10 -14.12
C LEU A 189 -15.08 -2.40 -14.47
N ALA A 190 -15.71 -3.32 -15.20
CA ALA A 190 -15.05 -4.55 -15.66
C ALA A 190 -13.79 -4.25 -16.48
N ALA A 191 -13.85 -3.27 -17.40
CA ALA A 191 -12.66 -2.83 -18.14
C ALA A 191 -11.58 -2.24 -17.22
N ALA A 192 -11.98 -1.54 -16.15
CA ALA A 192 -11.06 -0.96 -15.18
C ALA A 192 -10.32 -2.04 -14.37
N PHE A 193 -11.06 -3.01 -13.83
CA PHE A 193 -10.48 -4.14 -13.11
C PHE A 193 -9.56 -4.99 -13.98
N LEU A 194 -10.00 -5.34 -15.21
CA LEU A 194 -9.16 -6.10 -16.14
C LEU A 194 -7.85 -5.37 -16.49
N ALA A 195 -7.90 -4.05 -16.66
CA ALA A 195 -6.70 -3.25 -16.91
C ALA A 195 -5.78 -3.22 -15.67
N GLY A 196 -6.35 -3.08 -14.47
CA GLY A 196 -5.61 -3.15 -13.21
C GLY A 196 -4.92 -4.50 -13.03
N PHE A 197 -5.66 -5.61 -13.17
CA PHE A 197 -5.13 -6.98 -13.08
C PHE A 197 -4.02 -7.25 -14.11
N THR A 198 -4.17 -6.73 -15.33
CA THR A 198 -3.15 -6.89 -16.38
C THR A 198 -1.86 -6.16 -16.01
N PHE A 199 -1.96 -4.94 -15.47
CA PHE A 199 -0.78 -4.20 -15.04
C PHE A 199 -0.09 -4.92 -13.87
N ASP A 200 -0.88 -5.46 -12.95
CA ASP A 200 -0.42 -6.17 -11.76
C ASP A 200 0.40 -7.40 -12.10
N ILE A 201 -0.16 -8.28 -12.92
CA ILE A 201 0.52 -9.50 -13.38
C ILE A 201 1.87 -9.17 -14.03
N ILE A 202 1.94 -8.13 -14.87
CA ILE A 202 3.17 -7.77 -15.56
C ILE A 202 4.23 -7.30 -14.57
N MET A 203 3.84 -6.47 -13.60
CA MET A 203 4.76 -5.87 -12.65
C MET A 203 5.25 -6.88 -11.62
N GLU A 204 4.33 -7.64 -11.05
CA GLU A 204 4.63 -8.65 -10.04
C GLU A 204 5.59 -9.72 -10.57
N LEU A 205 5.36 -10.20 -11.80
CA LEU A 205 6.28 -11.14 -12.43
C LEU A 205 7.69 -10.57 -12.59
N ILE A 206 7.85 -9.26 -12.77
CA ILE A 206 9.17 -8.63 -12.82
C ILE A 206 9.78 -8.55 -11.42
N PHE A 207 9.07 -7.96 -10.45
CA PHE A 207 9.62 -7.70 -9.12
C PHE A 207 9.93 -8.95 -8.30
N LEU A 208 9.09 -9.98 -8.41
CA LEU A 208 9.30 -11.24 -7.69
C LEU A 208 10.51 -12.01 -8.23
N HIS A 209 10.74 -11.98 -9.55
CA HIS A 209 11.89 -12.66 -10.15
C HIS A 209 13.20 -11.86 -10.00
N THR A 210 13.13 -10.54 -9.87
CA THR A 210 14.33 -9.73 -9.60
C THR A 210 14.70 -9.69 -8.11
N GLY A 211 13.81 -10.13 -7.22
CA GLY A 211 14.06 -10.26 -5.79
C GLY A 211 13.91 -8.96 -5.00
N GLY A 212 13.06 -8.04 -5.46
CA GLY A 212 12.76 -6.80 -4.71
C GLY A 212 11.93 -7.03 -3.44
N TYR A 213 11.04 -8.02 -3.49
CA TYR A 213 10.23 -8.51 -2.37
C TYR A 213 9.74 -9.92 -2.65
N ALA A 214 9.13 -10.55 -1.65
CA ALA A 214 8.61 -11.91 -1.75
C ALA A 214 7.36 -12.14 -0.88
N TYR A 215 6.36 -12.83 -1.44
CA TYR A 215 5.17 -13.32 -0.75
C TYR A 215 5.43 -14.69 -0.09
N ILE A 216 6.42 -14.75 0.78
CA ILE A 216 6.94 -15.99 1.35
C ILE A 216 5.92 -16.78 2.17
N GLY A 217 4.97 -16.12 2.82
CA GLY A 217 3.91 -16.75 3.61
C GLY A 217 2.57 -16.81 2.89
N SER A 218 2.56 -16.81 1.55
CA SER A 218 1.30 -16.94 0.80
C SER A 218 0.76 -18.38 0.81
N ILE A 219 -0.54 -18.50 0.51
CA ILE A 219 -1.20 -19.80 0.36
C ILE A 219 -0.73 -20.43 -0.95
N GLN A 220 0.11 -21.46 -0.87
CA GLN A 220 0.83 -22.00 -2.03
C GLN A 220 -0.11 -22.54 -3.11
N ASN A 221 -1.23 -23.15 -2.72
CA ASN A 221 -2.22 -23.69 -3.66
C ASN A 221 -3.03 -22.63 -4.42
N ALA A 222 -3.01 -21.38 -3.94
CA ALA A 222 -3.67 -20.23 -4.53
C ALA A 222 -2.65 -19.24 -5.12
N SER A 223 -1.41 -19.69 -5.34
CA SER A 223 -0.31 -18.92 -5.89
C SER A 223 0.20 -19.51 -7.20
N LEU A 224 0.64 -18.65 -8.11
CA LEU A 224 1.54 -19.06 -9.19
C LEU A 224 2.91 -19.37 -8.56
N PHE A 225 3.55 -20.44 -9.01
CA PHE A 225 4.84 -20.91 -8.47
C PHE A 225 4.81 -21.19 -6.95
N GLY A 226 3.68 -21.68 -6.43
CA GLY A 226 3.52 -22.01 -5.01
C GLY A 226 4.68 -22.81 -4.44
N GLY A 227 5.20 -22.37 -3.28
CA GLY A 227 6.35 -22.96 -2.60
C GLY A 227 7.72 -22.49 -3.11
N GLN A 228 7.77 -21.62 -4.12
CA GLN A 228 8.99 -20.91 -4.52
C GLN A 228 9.08 -19.55 -3.80
N ILE A 229 10.30 -18.99 -3.70
CA ILE A 229 10.52 -17.66 -3.10
C ILE A 229 9.80 -16.57 -3.91
N TRP A 230 9.73 -16.70 -5.23
CA TRP A 230 9.05 -15.79 -6.15
C TRP A 230 7.58 -16.17 -6.42
N GLN A 231 6.95 -16.90 -5.50
CA GLN A 231 5.54 -17.25 -5.62
C GLN A 231 4.66 -15.99 -5.66
N PHE A 232 3.62 -16.05 -6.50
CA PHE A 232 2.73 -14.92 -6.74
C PHE A 232 1.28 -15.28 -6.40
N PRO A 233 0.75 -14.84 -5.26
CA PRO A 233 -0.62 -15.14 -4.85
C PRO A 233 -1.67 -14.59 -5.82
N LEU A 234 -2.57 -15.44 -6.30
CA LEU A 234 -3.63 -15.04 -7.23
C LEU A 234 -4.63 -14.07 -6.60
N TYR A 235 -4.78 -14.11 -5.28
CA TYR A 235 -5.61 -13.16 -4.55
C TYR A 235 -5.00 -11.75 -4.54
N GLU A 236 -3.67 -11.63 -4.68
CA GLU A 236 -3.00 -10.33 -4.81
C GLU A 236 -3.41 -9.64 -6.11
N ILE A 237 -3.47 -10.37 -7.23
CA ILE A 237 -3.95 -9.84 -8.52
C ILE A 237 -5.31 -9.17 -8.37
N PHE A 238 -6.21 -9.85 -7.65
CA PHE A 238 -7.55 -9.35 -7.43
C PHE A 238 -7.57 -8.11 -6.52
N LEU A 239 -6.77 -8.10 -5.45
CA LEU A 239 -6.81 -7.07 -4.42
C LEU A 239 -5.93 -5.86 -4.81
N TRP A 240 -4.67 -6.06 -5.17
CA TRP A 240 -3.75 -5.00 -5.60
C TRP A 240 -4.10 -4.45 -6.98
N GLY A 241 -4.20 -5.32 -7.99
CA GLY A 241 -4.68 -4.93 -9.32
C GLY A 241 -6.09 -4.32 -9.28
N GLY A 242 -6.95 -4.80 -8.37
CA GLY A 242 -8.26 -4.22 -8.12
C GLY A 242 -8.22 -2.84 -7.49
N THR A 243 -7.23 -2.55 -6.65
CA THR A 243 -6.99 -1.21 -6.09
C THR A 243 -6.72 -0.19 -7.19
N TRP A 244 -5.86 -0.53 -8.17
CA TRP A 244 -5.67 0.32 -9.35
C TRP A 244 -6.93 0.46 -10.19
N GLY A 245 -7.69 -0.63 -10.35
CA GLY A 245 -9.00 -0.62 -11.03
C GLY A 245 -9.98 0.36 -10.38
N LEU A 246 -10.12 0.31 -9.05
CA LEU A 246 -10.99 1.20 -8.26
C LEU A 246 -10.53 2.66 -8.30
N CYS A 247 -9.25 2.91 -8.01
CA CYS A 247 -8.67 4.26 -8.06
C CYS A 247 -8.81 4.87 -9.47
N GLY A 248 -8.55 4.06 -10.51
CA GLY A 248 -8.76 4.41 -11.91
C GLY A 248 -10.21 4.72 -12.24
N ALA A 249 -11.15 3.90 -11.78
CA ALA A 249 -12.58 4.14 -11.99
C ALA A 249 -13.06 5.44 -11.33
N PHE A 250 -12.67 5.70 -10.07
CA PHE A 250 -13.02 6.95 -9.38
C PHE A 250 -12.37 8.17 -10.02
N ARG A 251 -11.16 8.03 -10.57
CA ARG A 251 -10.53 9.08 -11.37
C ARG A 251 -11.22 9.28 -12.72
N TYR A 252 -11.74 8.23 -13.35
CA TYR A 252 -12.40 8.29 -14.65
C TYR A 252 -13.77 8.98 -14.57
N PHE A 253 -14.58 8.64 -13.56
CA PHE A 253 -15.91 9.21 -13.36
C PHE A 253 -15.84 10.59 -12.68
N LYS A 254 -15.52 11.61 -13.49
CA LYS A 254 -15.57 13.02 -13.07
C LYS A 254 -16.94 13.64 -13.39
N ASP A 255 -17.31 14.65 -12.62
CA ASP A 255 -18.48 15.49 -12.95
C ASP A 255 -18.17 16.49 -14.07
N ASP A 256 -19.17 17.29 -14.46
CA ASP A 256 -19.06 18.30 -15.52
C ASP A 256 -18.03 19.41 -15.21
N LYS A 257 -17.62 19.52 -13.93
CA LYS A 257 -16.62 20.47 -13.46
C LYS A 257 -15.23 19.84 -13.33
N GLY A 258 -15.10 18.55 -13.62
CA GLY A 258 -13.85 17.80 -13.54
C GLY A 258 -13.50 17.32 -12.12
N TYR A 259 -14.44 17.35 -11.17
CA TYR A 259 -14.24 16.85 -9.81
C TYR A 259 -14.50 15.34 -9.72
N MET A 260 -13.67 14.66 -8.94
CA MET A 260 -13.93 13.27 -8.56
C MET A 260 -15.10 13.17 -7.59
N PHE A 261 -15.65 11.97 -7.43
CA PHE A 261 -16.74 11.67 -6.50
C PHE A 261 -16.55 12.32 -5.13
N CYS A 262 -15.41 12.10 -4.47
CA CYS A 262 -15.14 12.63 -3.12
C CYS A 262 -15.01 14.17 -3.05
N GLU A 263 -14.81 14.86 -4.17
CA GLU A 263 -14.64 16.31 -4.22
C GLU A 263 -15.98 17.07 -4.40
N ARG A 264 -17.07 16.35 -4.70
CA ARG A 264 -18.37 16.94 -5.01
C ARG A 264 -18.89 17.80 -3.88
N GLY A 265 -19.38 18.99 -4.24
CA GLY A 265 -19.91 19.99 -3.31
C GLY A 265 -18.89 21.00 -2.80
N VAL A 266 -17.61 20.92 -3.21
CA VAL A 266 -16.59 21.90 -2.79
C VAL A 266 -16.92 23.35 -3.18
N ASP A 267 -17.62 23.56 -4.30
CA ASP A 267 -18.03 24.89 -4.74
C ASP A 267 -19.05 25.54 -3.80
N LYS A 268 -19.90 24.72 -3.15
CA LYS A 268 -20.92 25.18 -2.19
C LYS A 268 -20.29 25.72 -0.90
N LEU A 269 -19.00 25.47 -0.66
CA LEU A 269 -18.28 25.94 0.53
C LEU A 269 -17.93 27.43 0.38
N GLN A 270 -18.36 28.25 1.35
CA GLN A 270 -18.03 29.66 1.43
C GLN A 270 -16.64 29.85 2.07
N MET A 271 -15.58 29.54 1.31
CA MET A 271 -14.19 29.51 1.79
C MET A 271 -13.21 29.99 0.71
N THR A 272 -12.00 30.39 1.13
CA THR A 272 -10.91 30.78 0.20
C THR A 272 -10.44 29.61 -0.66
N ALA A 273 -9.87 29.90 -1.84
CA ALA A 273 -9.38 28.89 -2.79
C ALA A 273 -8.35 27.92 -2.16
N GLY A 274 -7.46 28.44 -1.29
CA GLY A 274 -6.50 27.61 -0.56
C GLY A 274 -7.17 26.61 0.37
N LYS A 275 -8.16 27.06 1.16
CA LYS A 275 -8.92 26.17 2.06
C LYS A 275 -9.72 25.13 1.29
N LYS A 276 -10.35 25.51 0.16
CA LYS A 276 -11.04 24.57 -0.74
C LYS A 276 -10.08 23.52 -1.28
N THR A 277 -8.87 23.91 -1.68
CA THR A 277 -7.83 22.98 -2.17
C THR A 277 -7.43 21.98 -1.09
N PHE A 278 -7.22 22.44 0.15
CA PHE A 278 -6.87 21.57 1.27
C PHE A 278 -7.99 20.58 1.61
N ILE A 279 -9.25 21.04 1.60
CA ILE A 279 -10.42 20.16 1.79
C ILE A 279 -10.51 19.11 0.67
N ARG A 280 -10.26 19.48 -0.58
CA ARG A 280 -10.22 18.52 -1.71
C ARG A 280 -9.10 17.50 -1.53
N PHE A 281 -7.92 17.95 -1.13
CA PHE A 281 -6.80 17.07 -0.82
C PHE A 281 -7.19 16.03 0.24
N LEU A 282 -7.71 16.47 1.38
CA LEU A 282 -8.18 15.57 2.43
C LEU A 282 -9.27 14.63 1.92
N ALA A 283 -10.20 15.10 1.10
CA ALA A 283 -11.26 14.25 0.56
C ALA A 283 -10.74 13.19 -0.41
N ILE A 284 -9.77 13.52 -1.25
CA ILE A 284 -9.11 12.57 -2.15
C ILE A 284 -8.32 11.56 -1.33
N SER A 285 -7.50 12.01 -0.39
CA SER A 285 -6.75 11.12 0.51
C SER A 285 -7.69 10.21 1.30
N GLY A 286 -8.81 10.74 1.81
CA GLY A 286 -9.82 9.95 2.50
C GLY A 286 -10.34 8.80 1.64
N LEU A 287 -10.70 9.07 0.38
CA LEU A 287 -11.15 8.03 -0.54
C LEU A 287 -10.04 7.01 -0.85
N MET A 288 -8.84 7.47 -1.21
CA MET A 288 -7.75 6.56 -1.62
C MET A 288 -7.25 5.70 -0.46
N GLN A 289 -7.08 6.29 0.73
CA GLN A 289 -6.66 5.55 1.92
C GLN A 289 -7.70 4.54 2.37
N THR A 290 -9.00 4.87 2.26
CA THR A 290 -10.08 3.94 2.57
C THR A 290 -10.16 2.79 1.55
N ILE A 291 -9.93 3.05 0.26
CA ILE A 291 -9.82 1.97 -0.74
C ILE A 291 -8.67 1.05 -0.35
N MET A 292 -7.47 1.57 -0.12
CA MET A 292 -6.31 0.77 0.30
C MET A 292 -6.58 -0.05 1.55
N MET A 293 -7.16 0.55 2.59
CA MET A 293 -7.41 -0.15 3.84
C MET A 293 -8.42 -1.29 3.68
N PHE A 294 -9.58 -1.01 3.08
CA PHE A 294 -10.70 -1.95 3.11
C PHE A 294 -10.78 -2.88 1.90
N TRP A 295 -10.24 -2.47 0.75
CA TRP A 295 -10.17 -3.33 -0.42
C TRP A 295 -8.91 -4.18 -0.42
N TYR A 296 -7.76 -3.63 -0.01
CA TYR A 296 -6.49 -4.34 -0.06
C TYR A 296 -6.07 -4.86 1.32
N ASN A 297 -5.67 -3.98 2.24
CA ASN A 297 -5.03 -4.42 3.49
C ASN A 297 -5.89 -5.35 4.34
N ALA A 298 -7.14 -4.99 4.63
CA ALA A 298 -7.99 -5.80 5.51
C ALA A 298 -8.26 -7.22 4.96
N PRO A 299 -8.61 -7.41 3.67
CA PRO A 299 -8.66 -8.74 3.07
C PRO A 299 -7.31 -9.45 3.03
N MET A 300 -6.20 -8.74 2.74
CA MET A 300 -4.87 -9.34 2.74
C MET A 300 -4.46 -9.85 4.13
N GLN A 301 -4.84 -9.16 5.21
CA GLN A 301 -4.66 -9.66 6.57
C GLN A 301 -5.35 -11.00 6.78
N TRP A 302 -6.56 -11.19 6.23
CA TRP A 302 -7.24 -12.48 6.31
C TRP A 302 -6.43 -13.57 5.63
N PHE A 303 -5.95 -13.34 4.40
CA PHE A 303 -5.10 -14.31 3.71
C PHE A 303 -3.77 -14.58 4.44
N GLY A 304 -3.14 -13.55 4.99
CA GLY A 304 -1.89 -13.68 5.75
C GLY A 304 -2.01 -14.59 6.99
N THR A 305 -3.20 -14.66 7.60
CA THR A 305 -3.47 -15.59 8.72
C THR A 305 -3.67 -17.05 8.30
N HIS A 306 -3.75 -17.33 7.00
CA HIS A 306 -3.93 -18.66 6.42
C HIS A 306 -2.70 -19.10 5.60
N GLY A 307 -1.60 -18.36 5.70
CA GLY A 307 -0.36 -18.63 4.97
C GLY A 307 0.22 -20.01 5.27
N ASP A 308 0.84 -20.61 4.25
CA ASP A 308 1.61 -21.83 4.40
C ASP A 308 3.01 -21.53 4.98
N ALA A 309 3.77 -22.59 5.27
CA ALA A 309 5.16 -22.44 5.70
C ALA A 309 6.00 -21.74 4.62
N PHE A 310 6.97 -20.95 5.08
CA PHE A 310 7.90 -20.28 4.19
C PHE A 310 8.68 -21.29 3.33
N PRO A 311 8.99 -20.96 2.06
CA PRO A 311 9.88 -21.75 1.22
C PRO A 311 11.23 -22.02 1.89
N GLU A 312 11.88 -23.13 1.56
CA GLU A 312 13.25 -23.38 1.98
C GLU A 312 14.22 -22.40 1.30
N GLY A 313 15.30 -22.03 2.00
CA GLY A 313 16.37 -21.22 1.43
C GLY A 313 16.04 -19.75 1.20
N VAL A 314 15.10 -19.16 1.97
CA VAL A 314 14.88 -17.70 1.97
C VAL A 314 16.17 -17.01 2.43
N PRO A 315 16.79 -16.15 1.60
CA PRO A 315 18.03 -15.48 1.94
C PRO A 315 17.91 -14.53 3.13
N SER A 316 19.02 -14.27 3.82
CA SER A 316 19.08 -13.39 5.00
C SER A 316 18.59 -11.98 4.70
N TYR A 317 18.83 -11.45 3.49
CA TYR A 317 18.42 -10.10 3.09
C TYR A 317 16.92 -9.96 2.77
N LEU A 318 16.19 -11.08 2.69
CA LEU A 318 14.73 -11.08 2.71
C LEU A 318 14.23 -11.37 4.11
N MET A 319 14.80 -12.36 4.80
CA MET A 319 14.34 -12.80 6.13
C MET A 319 14.55 -11.75 7.22
N ASN A 320 15.62 -10.94 7.14
CA ASN A 320 15.91 -9.80 8.00
C ASN A 320 15.89 -10.10 9.50
N GLY A 321 16.16 -11.35 9.91
CA GLY A 321 16.10 -11.76 11.31
C GLY A 321 14.72 -11.65 11.95
N ILE A 322 13.64 -11.63 11.15
CA ILE A 322 12.26 -11.50 11.67
C ILE A 322 11.86 -12.78 12.43
N CYS A 323 12.22 -13.94 11.88
CA CYS A 323 11.95 -15.27 12.42
C CYS A 323 13.00 -16.29 11.95
N GLY A 324 12.96 -17.50 12.48
CA GLY A 324 13.84 -18.60 12.09
C GLY A 324 15.11 -18.69 12.93
N GLU A 325 16.10 -19.44 12.46
CA GLU A 325 17.34 -19.69 13.20
C GLU A 325 18.03 -18.38 13.61
N GLY A 326 18.58 -18.33 14.82
CA GLY A 326 19.14 -17.10 15.40
C GLY A 326 18.11 -16.10 15.91
N THR A 327 16.81 -16.42 15.86
CA THR A 327 15.74 -15.62 16.45
C THR A 327 15.00 -16.39 17.54
N GLN A 328 14.15 -15.71 18.31
CA GLN A 328 13.30 -16.31 19.33
C GLN A 328 11.91 -16.72 18.81
N TYR A 329 11.66 -16.55 17.50
CA TYR A 329 10.37 -16.79 16.88
C TYR A 329 10.51 -17.79 15.74
N ALA A 330 9.76 -18.88 15.80
CA ALA A 330 9.53 -19.73 14.64
C ALA A 330 8.88 -18.91 13.53
N CYS A 331 9.28 -19.17 12.28
CA CYS A 331 8.61 -18.55 11.15
C CYS A 331 7.16 -19.03 11.05
N PRO A 332 6.23 -18.16 10.60
CA PRO A 332 4.84 -18.53 10.40
C PRO A 332 4.71 -19.80 9.55
N ALA A 333 3.89 -20.71 10.04
CA ALA A 333 3.50 -21.94 9.37
C ALA A 333 2.16 -22.41 9.94
N PRO A 334 1.41 -23.28 9.24
CA PRO A 334 0.11 -23.76 9.71
C PRO A 334 0.12 -24.43 11.09
N SER A 335 1.27 -24.97 11.50
CA SER A 335 1.49 -25.60 12.81
C SER A 335 1.95 -24.64 13.91
N ILE A 336 2.24 -23.38 13.58
CA ILE A 336 2.76 -22.37 14.51
C ILE A 336 1.64 -21.38 14.85
N PRO A 337 1.34 -21.17 16.15
CA PRO A 337 0.30 -20.23 16.54
C PRO A 337 0.69 -18.79 16.20
N LEU A 338 -0.30 -17.99 15.81
CA LEU A 338 -0.10 -16.55 15.62
C LEU A 338 0.10 -15.86 16.99
N PRO A 339 1.26 -15.23 17.23
CA PRO A 339 1.49 -14.46 18.44
C PRO A 339 0.53 -13.26 18.51
N ARG A 340 0.22 -12.80 19.73
CA ARG A 340 -0.61 -11.63 20.00
C ARG A 340 0.20 -10.57 20.74
N GLY A 341 1.18 -10.01 20.04
CA GLY A 341 2.13 -9.04 20.60
C GLY A 341 3.28 -9.69 21.39
N ALA A 342 4.24 -8.86 21.78
CA ALA A 342 5.51 -9.27 22.38
C ALA A 342 5.41 -9.96 23.76
N ASP A 343 4.30 -9.77 24.48
CA ASP A 343 4.06 -10.38 25.79
C ASP A 343 3.38 -11.75 25.70
N SER A 344 3.05 -12.22 24.49
CA SER A 344 2.35 -13.49 24.27
C SER A 344 3.28 -14.70 24.30
N ILE A 345 2.72 -15.88 24.58
CA ILE A 345 3.45 -17.15 24.45
C ILE A 345 3.86 -17.32 22.99
N SER A 346 5.15 -17.57 22.74
CA SER A 346 5.71 -17.80 21.42
C SER A 346 6.29 -19.20 21.29
N VAL A 347 6.50 -19.63 20.05
CA VAL A 347 7.21 -20.87 19.72
C VAL A 347 8.55 -20.48 19.11
N GLY A 348 9.65 -21.02 19.64
CA GLY A 348 10.99 -20.82 19.12
C GLY A 348 11.26 -21.65 17.86
N PRO A 349 12.35 -21.37 17.12
CA PRO A 349 12.74 -22.17 15.94
C PRO A 349 13.00 -23.65 16.27
N ASP A 350 13.33 -23.96 17.53
CA ASP A 350 13.50 -25.31 18.09
C ASP A 350 12.16 -26.00 18.43
N LEU A 351 11.03 -25.37 18.10
CA LEU A 351 9.67 -25.78 18.39
C LEU A 351 9.35 -25.87 19.90
N GLN A 352 10.16 -25.24 20.74
CA GLN A 352 9.88 -25.10 22.17
C GLN A 352 8.98 -23.89 22.43
N VAL A 353 8.17 -24.00 23.49
CA VAL A 353 7.27 -22.92 23.90
C VAL A 353 8.01 -21.99 24.85
N HIS A 354 8.00 -20.70 24.55
CA HIS A 354 8.56 -19.66 25.41
C HIS A 354 7.45 -18.82 26.06
N PHE A 355 7.61 -18.50 27.34
CA PHE A 355 6.62 -17.76 28.13
C PHE A 355 7.14 -16.35 28.49
N GLY A 356 6.31 -15.34 28.26
CA GLY A 356 6.50 -13.97 28.74
C GLY A 356 7.33 -13.07 27.80
N LYS A 357 7.52 -11.83 28.24
CA LYS A 357 8.30 -10.79 27.56
C LYS A 357 9.77 -11.21 27.51
N LEU A 358 10.18 -11.85 26.43
CA LEU A 358 11.58 -12.16 26.23
C LEU A 358 12.33 -10.87 25.87
N PRO A 359 13.53 -10.63 26.43
CA PRO A 359 14.22 -9.36 26.30
C PRO A 359 14.52 -9.08 24.82
N ALA A 360 13.93 -8.01 24.29
CA ALA A 360 14.08 -7.53 22.92
C ALA A 360 15.48 -6.96 22.61
N GLU A 361 16.52 -7.36 23.34
CA GLU A 361 17.82 -6.67 23.34
C GLU A 361 19.07 -7.59 23.35
N ASP A 362 18.98 -8.90 23.58
CA ASP A 362 20.19 -9.75 23.74
C ASP A 362 20.59 -10.58 22.50
N VAL A 363 19.88 -10.48 21.38
CA VAL A 363 20.25 -11.18 20.14
C VAL A 363 20.37 -10.16 19.01
N PHE A 364 21.63 -9.91 18.60
CA PHE A 364 22.11 -8.87 17.67
C PHE A 364 22.50 -7.49 18.27
N TYR A 365 23.29 -7.49 19.35
CA TYR A 365 24.23 -6.40 19.66
C TYR A 365 25.58 -6.92 20.22
N GLN A 366 26.01 -8.12 19.81
CA GLN A 366 27.41 -8.51 19.96
C GLN A 366 28.10 -8.39 18.59
N GLU A 367 29.16 -7.57 18.55
CA GLU A 367 30.06 -7.27 17.42
C GLU A 367 29.80 -6.01 16.55
N ILE A 368 29.53 -4.85 17.17
CA ILE A 368 29.96 -3.54 16.59
C ILE A 368 30.75 -2.70 17.60
N THR A 369 31.49 -3.37 18.49
CA THR A 369 32.60 -2.75 19.24
C THR A 369 33.65 -3.81 19.53
N ASN A 370 34.48 -4.10 18.54
CA ASN A 370 35.91 -4.41 18.69
C ASN A 370 36.65 -4.06 17.41
#